data_AF-A0A6A6TAS1-F1
#
_entry.id   AF-A0A6A6TAS1-F1
#
_cell.length_a   1.000
_cell.length_b   1.000
_cell.length_c   1.000
_cell.angle_alpha   90.00
_cell.angle_beta   90.00
_cell.angle_gamma   90.00
#
_symmetry.space_group_name_H-M   'P 1'
#
loop_
_entity.id
_entity.type
_entity.pdbx_description
1 polymer ?
#
loop_
_entity_poly.entity_id
_entity_poly.type
_entity_poly.pdbx_seq_one_letter_code
_entity_poly.pdbx_strand_id
1 'polypeptide(L)'
;MAEAVGLAAAIAQLAGLTVELTKLSYTYLNDVRNASKARKMYLREVSALTDVLLRLEMSLQDSVALGPQQSARSNPIPSTTISDCHDVLSLQRSALEKNFNRLLWPFHEKELKKAIEKVHRFRDIFSDYITADTSSKLSFTNHKVDSLKSDQARVQLQDGLEQTEGLSKTQPTPISGTGQWLVNHTDFQEWIKGPPSVLWCRGPRKCERLQTYCTLMN
;
A
#
# COMPACT_ATOMS: atom_id res chain seq x y z
N MET A 1 4.06 -15.67 6.86
CA MET A 1 2.70 -15.91 7.38
C MET A 1 2.69 -16.31 8.86
N ALA A 2 3.45 -17.32 9.29
CA ALA A 2 3.49 -17.76 10.71
C ALA A 2 3.79 -16.63 11.72
N GLU A 3 4.74 -15.74 11.41
CA GLU A 3 5.06 -14.59 12.28
C GLU A 3 3.93 -13.56 12.37
N ALA A 4 3.19 -13.34 11.28
CA ALA A 4 2.06 -12.40 11.28
C ALA A 4 0.89 -12.96 12.11
N VAL A 5 0.63 -14.26 11.99
CA VAL A 5 -0.37 -14.97 12.81
C VAL A 5 0.04 -14.97 14.28
N GLY A 6 1.31 -15.24 14.60
CA GLY A 6 1.83 -15.19 15.96
C GLY A 6 1.72 -13.80 16.59
N LEU A 7 2.04 -12.75 15.82
CA LEU A 7 1.87 -11.37 16.28
C LEU A 7 0.39 -11.03 16.52
N ALA A 8 -0.50 -11.39 15.59
CA ALA A 8 -1.94 -11.16 15.73
C ALA A 8 -2.48 -11.85 16.99
N ALA A 9 -2.08 -13.10 17.25
CA ALA A 9 -2.45 -13.83 18.44
C ALA A 9 -1.93 -13.18 19.74
N ALA A 10 -0.70 -12.64 19.73
CA ALA A 10 -0.14 -11.94 20.88
C ALA A 10 -0.86 -10.62 21.18
N ILE A 11 -1.21 -9.85 20.13
CA ILE A 11 -2.02 -8.63 20.29
C ILE A 11 -3.43 -8.95 20.77
N ALA A 12 -4.06 -10.01 20.25
CA ALA A 12 -5.39 -10.45 20.71
C ALA A 12 -5.37 -10.84 22.20
N GLN A 13 -4.31 -11.52 22.67
CA GLN A 13 -4.13 -11.83 24.09
C GLN A 13 -4.00 -10.57 24.95
N LEU A 14 -3.21 -9.58 24.50
CA LEU A 14 -3.11 -8.28 25.17
C LEU A 14 -4.46 -7.56 25.21
N ALA A 15 -5.19 -7.55 24.09
CA ALA A 15 -6.51 -6.94 24.00
C ALA A 15 -7.47 -7.58 25.01
N GLY A 16 -7.55 -8.91 25.06
CA GLY A 16 -8.37 -9.64 26.03
C GLY A 16 -8.02 -9.31 27.48
N LEU A 17 -6.72 -9.26 27.82
CA LEU A 17 -6.27 -8.89 29.16
C LEU A 17 -6.66 -7.44 29.51
N THR A 18 -6.52 -6.51 28.56
CA THR A 18 -6.86 -5.09 28.77
C THR A 18 -8.38 -4.88 28.91
N VAL A 19 -9.19 -5.65 28.19
CA VAL A 19 -10.66 -5.66 28.33
C VAL A 19 -11.05 -6.10 29.75
N GLU A 20 -10.48 -7.19 30.24
CA GLU A 20 -10.75 -7.67 31.60
C GLU A 20 -10.31 -6.66 32.66
N LEU A 21 -9.13 -6.07 32.49
CA LEU A 21 -8.61 -5.01 33.35
C LEU A 21 -9.54 -3.78 33.35
N THR A 22 -10.06 -3.38 32.20
CA THR A 22 -11.01 -2.28 32.05
C THR A 22 -12.31 -2.57 32.78
N LYS A 23 -12.88 -3.77 32.56
CA LYS A 23 -14.11 -4.21 33.22
C LYS A 23 -13.96 -4.19 34.73
N LEU A 24 -12.87 -4.76 35.24
CA LEU A 24 -12.61 -4.85 36.66
C LEU A 24 -12.38 -3.45 37.27
N SER A 25 -11.62 -2.59 36.59
CA SER A 25 -11.43 -1.20 36.97
C SER A 25 -12.74 -0.40 36.98
N TYR A 26 -13.62 -0.64 36.00
CA TYR A 26 -14.92 0.01 35.92
C TYR A 26 -15.80 -0.35 37.12
N THR A 27 -15.89 -1.63 37.48
CA THR A 27 -16.69 -2.09 38.64
C THR A 27 -16.29 -1.35 39.91
N TYR A 28 -14.99 -1.27 40.22
CA TYR A 28 -14.50 -0.51 41.37
C TYR A 28 -14.86 0.98 41.37
N LEU A 29 -14.94 1.59 40.19
CA LEU A 29 -15.19 3.02 40.06
C LEU A 29 -16.68 3.36 40.06
N ASN A 30 -17.53 2.44 39.61
CA ASN A 30 -18.97 2.61 39.63
C ASN A 30 -19.53 2.49 41.05
N ASP A 31 -18.92 1.66 41.90
CA ASP A 31 -19.31 1.48 43.30
C ASP A 31 -18.95 2.69 44.20
N VAL A 32 -18.08 3.60 43.72
CA VAL A 32 -17.60 4.76 44.48
C VAL A 32 -18.17 6.05 43.89
N ARG A 33 -19.22 6.58 44.55
CA ARG A 33 -19.94 7.83 44.22
C ARG A 33 -19.06 9.06 43.97
N ASN A 34 -17.79 9.04 44.37
CA ASN A 34 -16.81 10.11 44.16
C ASN A 34 -15.41 9.60 43.77
N ALA A 35 -15.34 8.72 42.76
CA ALA A 35 -14.06 8.25 42.23
C ALA A 35 -13.12 9.43 41.89
N SER A 36 -11.89 9.41 42.43
CA SER A 36 -10.93 10.51 42.25
C SER A 36 -10.60 10.73 40.77
N LYS A 37 -10.31 11.97 40.39
CA LYS A 37 -9.98 12.36 39.01
C LYS A 37 -8.89 11.45 38.40
N ALA A 38 -7.87 11.10 39.18
CA ALA A 38 -6.78 10.22 38.75
C ALA A 38 -7.27 8.81 38.39
N ARG A 39 -8.24 8.24 39.14
CA ARG A 39 -8.77 6.90 38.83
C ARG A 39 -9.63 6.89 37.57
N LYS A 40 -10.43 7.94 37.35
CA LYS A 40 -11.17 8.11 36.08
C LYS A 40 -10.22 8.26 34.89
N MET A 41 -9.12 8.99 35.05
CA MET A 41 -8.08 9.10 34.02
C MET A 41 -7.42 7.75 33.72
N TYR A 42 -7.12 6.95 34.75
CA TYR A 42 -6.62 5.58 34.56
C TYR A 42 -7.59 4.70 33.77
N LEU A 43 -8.87 4.66 34.15
CA LEU A 43 -9.87 3.90 33.40
C LEU A 43 -9.93 4.35 31.94
N ARG A 44 -9.92 5.67 31.69
CA ARG A 44 -9.91 6.22 30.32
C ARG A 44 -8.69 5.75 29.53
N GLU A 45 -7.52 5.75 30.16
CA GLU A 45 -6.27 5.36 29.51
C GLU A 45 -6.23 3.86 29.17
N VAL A 46 -6.68 3.00 30.09
CA VAL A 46 -6.79 1.55 29.84
C VAL A 46 -7.85 1.23 28.77
N SER A 47 -8.97 1.97 28.78
CA SER A 47 -9.99 1.85 27.72
C SER A 47 -9.43 2.27 26.36
N ALA A 48 -8.70 3.39 26.30
CA ALA A 48 -8.07 3.86 25.07
C ALA A 48 -7.00 2.88 24.55
N LEU A 49 -6.24 2.25 25.44
CA LEU A 49 -5.31 1.18 25.06
C LEU A 49 -6.06 -0.03 24.48
N THR A 50 -7.20 -0.41 25.07
CA THR A 50 -8.06 -1.48 24.55
C THR A 50 -8.49 -1.19 23.11
N ASP A 51 -8.98 0.02 22.85
CA ASP A 51 -9.44 0.43 21.51
C ASP A 51 -8.29 0.42 20.48
N VAL A 52 -7.08 0.80 20.89
CA VAL A 52 -5.90 0.74 20.00
C VAL A 52 -5.51 -0.70 19.71
N LEU A 53 -5.48 -1.58 20.73
CA LEU A 53 -5.13 -2.99 20.55
C LEU A 53 -6.13 -3.72 19.66
N LEU A 54 -7.44 -3.46 19.81
CA LEU A 54 -8.47 -4.05 18.94
C LEU A 54 -8.33 -3.59 17.49
N ARG A 55 -8.07 -2.30 17.25
CA ARG A 55 -7.81 -1.80 15.89
C ARG A 55 -6.55 -2.39 15.27
N LEU A 56 -5.51 -2.56 16.08
CA LEU A 56 -4.27 -3.22 15.64
C LEU A 56 -4.54 -4.68 15.29
N GLU A 57 -5.29 -5.41 16.12
CA GLU A 57 -5.69 -6.80 15.84
C GLU A 57 -6.42 -6.93 14.50
N MET A 58 -7.41 -6.06 14.24
CA MET A 58 -8.15 -6.04 12.97
C MET A 58 -7.21 -5.79 11.78
N SER A 59 -6.33 -4.77 11.88
CA SER A 59 -5.38 -4.46 10.81
C SER A 59 -4.41 -5.63 10.52
N LEU A 60 -4.03 -6.37 11.57
CA LEU A 60 -3.20 -7.56 11.45
C LEU A 60 -3.95 -8.72 10.79
N GLN A 61 -5.22 -8.96 11.13
CA GLN A 61 -6.03 -10.00 10.50
C GLN A 61 -6.30 -9.70 9.01
N ASP A 62 -6.59 -8.45 8.67
CA ASP A 62 -6.77 -8.03 7.27
C ASP A 62 -5.51 -8.28 6.43
N SER A 63 -4.33 -8.02 7.00
CA SER A 63 -3.05 -8.28 6.33
C SER A 63 -2.80 -9.77 6.03
N VAL A 64 -3.33 -10.67 6.87
CA VAL A 64 -3.24 -12.12 6.67
C VAL A 64 -4.18 -12.57 5.54
N ALA A 65 -5.37 -11.96 5.43
CA ALA A 65 -6.37 -12.31 4.43
C ALA A 65 -6.04 -11.82 3.02
N LEU A 66 -5.41 -10.65 2.87
CA LEU A 66 -5.16 -10.00 1.57
C LEU A 66 -3.87 -10.46 0.84
N GLY A 67 -3.10 -11.36 1.44
CA GLY A 67 -1.93 -12.01 0.81
C GLY A 67 -0.65 -11.15 0.70
N PRO A 68 0.46 -11.70 0.17
CA PRO A 68 1.80 -11.10 0.24
C PRO A 68 1.96 -9.78 -0.51
N GLN A 69 1.11 -9.51 -1.50
CA GLN A 69 1.24 -8.37 -2.43
C GLN A 69 0.93 -7.00 -1.77
N GLN A 70 0.29 -6.98 -0.60
CA GLN A 70 0.01 -5.75 0.16
C GLN A 70 0.82 -5.67 1.47
N SER A 71 1.65 -6.68 1.77
CA SER A 71 2.42 -6.78 3.00
C SER A 71 3.73 -6.00 2.92
N ALA A 72 3.68 -4.72 2.51
CA ALA A 72 4.78 -3.78 2.73
C ALA A 72 4.76 -3.36 4.21
N ARG A 73 5.05 -4.32 5.10
CA ARG A 73 4.97 -4.11 6.54
C ARG A 73 6.07 -3.14 6.96
N SER A 74 5.67 -1.92 7.30
CA SER A 74 6.59 -0.90 7.78
C SER A 74 6.82 -1.13 9.27
N ASN A 75 7.95 -1.75 9.57
CA ASN A 75 8.47 -2.12 10.88
C ASN A 75 7.69 -3.20 11.67
N PRO A 76 8.35 -4.32 12.03
CA PRO A 76 7.79 -5.25 13.00
C PRO A 76 7.74 -4.59 14.38
N ILE A 77 6.64 -4.85 15.12
CA ILE A 77 6.55 -4.49 16.54
C ILE A 77 7.58 -5.34 17.29
N PRO A 78 8.50 -4.74 18.09
CA PRO A 78 9.44 -5.49 18.90
C PRO A 78 8.71 -6.42 19.86
N SER A 79 9.13 -7.68 19.90
CA SER A 79 8.58 -8.67 20.84
C SER A 79 8.72 -8.24 22.30
N THR A 80 9.78 -7.48 22.61
CA THR A 80 10.03 -6.88 23.92
C THR A 80 8.91 -5.93 24.33
N THR A 81 8.38 -5.12 23.41
CA THR A 81 7.31 -4.16 23.71
C THR A 81 6.01 -4.87 24.09
N ILE A 82 5.72 -5.99 23.43
CA ILE A 82 4.54 -6.82 23.69
C ILE A 82 4.68 -7.49 25.07
N SER A 83 5.84 -8.07 25.36
CA SER A 83 6.13 -8.69 26.66
C SER A 83 6.06 -7.66 27.78
N ASP A 84 6.71 -6.50 27.62
CA ASP A 84 6.70 -5.43 28.62
C ASP A 84 5.27 -4.93 28.90
N CYS A 85 4.46 -4.79 27.85
CA CYS A 85 3.05 -4.42 27.97
C CYS A 85 2.27 -5.49 28.74
N HIS A 86 2.46 -6.76 28.38
CA HIS A 86 1.83 -7.90 29.05
C HIS A 86 2.17 -7.94 30.55
N ASP A 87 3.44 -7.78 30.90
CA ASP A 87 3.92 -7.83 32.28
C ASP A 87 3.35 -6.68 33.12
N VAL A 88 3.29 -5.47 32.55
CA VAL A 88 2.70 -4.31 33.23
C VAL A 88 1.21 -4.51 33.45
N LEU A 89 0.46 -4.95 32.44
CA LEU A 89 -0.99 -5.10 32.55
C LEU A 89 -1.38 -6.29 33.44
N SER A 90 -0.65 -7.41 33.36
CA SER A 90 -0.88 -8.59 34.22
C SER A 90 -0.60 -8.29 35.70
N LEU A 91 0.43 -7.51 36.00
CA LEU A 91 0.72 -7.05 37.36
C LEU A 91 -0.42 -6.16 37.90
N GLN A 92 -0.89 -5.21 37.09
CA GLN A 92 -2.02 -4.33 37.47
C GLN A 92 -3.30 -5.12 37.70
N ARG A 93 -3.60 -6.06 36.79
CA ARG A 93 -4.74 -6.96 36.92
C ARG A 93 -4.66 -7.78 38.20
N SER A 94 -3.53 -8.44 38.47
CA SER A 94 -3.35 -9.24 39.69
C SER A 94 -3.53 -8.40 40.96
N ALA A 95 -3.01 -7.17 40.97
CA ALA A 95 -3.20 -6.25 42.09
C ALA A 95 -4.67 -5.90 42.32
N LEU A 96 -5.42 -5.67 41.23
CA LEU A 96 -6.84 -5.36 41.31
C LEU A 96 -7.69 -6.58 41.71
N GLU A 97 -7.41 -7.78 41.19
CA GLU A 97 -8.11 -9.02 41.54
C GLU A 97 -7.92 -9.37 43.01
N LYS A 98 -6.68 -9.32 43.52
CA LYS A 98 -6.36 -9.63 44.93
C LYS A 98 -7.10 -8.74 45.92
N ASN A 99 -7.33 -7.49 45.54
CA ASN A 99 -8.00 -6.52 46.39
C ASN A 99 -9.50 -6.42 46.12
N PHE A 100 -10.02 -7.15 45.11
CA PHE A 100 -11.42 -7.08 44.68
C PHE A 100 -12.36 -7.53 45.79
N ASN A 101 -12.03 -8.65 46.42
CA ASN A 101 -12.79 -9.20 47.54
C ASN A 101 -12.79 -8.28 48.77
N ARG A 102 -11.84 -7.33 48.85
CA ARG A 102 -11.74 -6.36 49.95
C ARG A 102 -12.41 -5.04 49.60
N LEU A 103 -12.91 -4.85 48.36
CA LEU A 103 -13.45 -3.60 47.83
C LEU A 103 -12.51 -2.40 48.03
N LEU A 104 -11.20 -2.67 48.12
CA LEU A 104 -10.18 -1.67 48.34
C LEU A 104 -9.42 -1.42 47.06
N TRP A 105 -9.36 -0.16 46.64
CA TRP A 105 -8.56 0.23 45.49
C TRP A 105 -7.07 0.08 45.83
N PRO A 106 -6.28 -0.70 45.05
CA PRO A 106 -4.93 -1.10 45.46
C PRO A 106 -3.86 -0.02 45.23
N PHE A 107 -4.13 1.01 44.43
CA PHE A 107 -3.10 1.98 44.02
C PHE A 107 -3.20 3.29 44.77
N HIS A 108 -2.06 3.76 45.29
CA HIS A 108 -1.92 5.13 45.75
C HIS A 108 -1.82 6.10 44.57
N GLU A 109 -2.06 7.39 44.79
CA GLU A 109 -2.10 8.38 43.70
C GLU A 109 -0.79 8.46 42.90
N LYS A 110 0.37 8.28 43.56
CA LYS A 110 1.68 8.24 42.89
C LYS A 110 1.84 7.02 41.97
N GLU A 111 1.42 5.85 42.43
CA GLU A 111 1.48 4.61 41.66
C GLU A 111 0.51 4.65 40.48
N LEU A 112 -0.67 5.21 40.71
CA LEU A 112 -1.68 5.39 39.68
C LEU A 112 -1.23 6.34 38.57
N LYS A 113 -0.54 7.44 38.89
CA LYS A 113 0.06 8.34 37.88
C LYS A 113 1.11 7.61 37.05
N LYS A 114 2.01 6.85 37.69
CA LYS A 114 3.00 6.02 36.98
C LYS A 114 2.34 4.95 36.10
N ALA A 115 1.24 4.35 36.56
CA ALA A 115 0.48 3.39 35.79
C ALA A 115 -0.14 4.04 34.54
N ILE A 116 -0.75 5.21 34.69
CA ILE A 116 -1.30 6.00 33.57
C ILE A 116 -0.20 6.30 32.55
N GLU A 117 0.94 6.83 32.97
CA GLU A 117 2.06 7.16 32.09
C GLU A 117 2.57 5.95 31.30
N LYS A 118 2.68 4.78 31.95
CA LYS A 118 3.08 3.54 31.28
C LYS A 118 2.06 3.08 30.25
N VAL A 119 0.78 3.03 30.61
CA VAL A 119 -0.30 2.61 29.71
C VAL A 119 -0.39 3.58 28.51
N HIS A 120 -0.27 4.88 28.77
CA HIS A 120 -0.23 5.92 27.75
C HIS A 120 0.91 5.72 26.75
N ARG A 121 2.12 5.45 27.26
CA ARG A 121 3.28 5.18 26.40
C ARG A 121 3.04 3.96 25.50
N PHE A 122 2.47 2.88 26.03
CA PHE A 122 2.14 1.71 25.20
C PHE A 122 1.09 2.03 24.15
N ARG A 123 0.04 2.76 24.53
CA ARG A 123 -1.00 3.22 23.60
C ARG A 123 -0.40 4.02 22.44
N ASP A 124 0.50 4.95 22.74
CA ASP A 124 1.15 5.77 21.71
C ASP A 124 2.00 4.91 20.77
N ILE A 125 2.81 3.99 21.32
CA ILE A 125 3.60 3.05 20.50
C ILE A 125 2.70 2.27 19.55
N PHE A 126 1.62 1.66 20.04
CA PHE A 126 0.72 0.89 19.18
C PHE A 126 -0.05 1.77 18.18
N SER A 127 -0.40 3.01 18.55
CA SER A 127 -1.03 3.97 17.65
C SER A 127 -0.09 4.40 16.52
N ASP A 128 1.18 4.59 16.81
CA ASP A 128 2.21 4.92 15.82
C ASP A 128 2.38 3.76 14.83
N TYR A 129 2.33 2.51 15.29
CA TYR A 129 2.33 1.34 14.41
C TYR A 129 1.13 1.29 13.48
N ILE A 130 -0.09 1.53 13.98
CA ILE A 130 -1.29 1.58 13.13
C ILE A 130 -1.15 2.69 12.08
N THR A 131 -0.65 3.85 12.48
CA THR A 131 -0.48 5.01 11.60
C THR A 131 0.55 4.72 10.51
N ALA A 132 1.68 4.11 10.87
CA ALA A 132 2.72 3.70 9.94
C ALA A 132 2.19 2.65 8.94
N ASP A 133 1.49 1.62 9.41
CA ASP A 133 0.88 0.59 8.56
C ASP A 133 -0.16 1.20 7.60
N THR A 134 -1.04 2.06 8.11
CA THR A 134 -2.06 2.76 7.31
C THR A 134 -1.41 3.64 6.24
N SER A 135 -0.36 4.39 6.60
CA SER A 135 0.39 5.24 5.67
C SER A 135 1.03 4.42 4.54
N SER A 136 1.59 3.26 4.87
CA SER A 136 2.22 2.37 3.87
C SER A 136 1.20 1.73 2.94
N LYS A 137 0.05 1.28 3.47
CA LYS A 137 -1.07 0.78 2.67
C LYS A 137 -1.62 1.87 1.73
N LEU A 138 -1.75 3.10 2.22
CA LEU A 138 -2.19 4.24 1.42
C LEU A 138 -1.20 4.58 0.31
N SER A 139 0.10 4.64 0.63
CA SER A 139 1.17 4.87 -0.35
C SER A 139 1.17 3.83 -1.46
N PHE A 140 1.07 2.54 -1.09
CA PHE A 140 0.97 1.45 -2.05
C PHE A 140 -0.27 1.57 -2.94
N THR A 141 -1.43 1.88 -2.34
CA THR A 141 -2.68 2.05 -3.09
C THR A 141 -2.59 3.21 -4.07
N ASN A 142 -2.05 4.36 -3.66
CA ASN A 142 -1.85 5.52 -4.52
C ASN A 142 -0.93 5.18 -5.69
N HIS A 143 0.21 4.53 -5.43
CA HIS A 143 1.12 4.09 -6.48
C HIS A 143 0.43 3.14 -7.48
N LYS A 144 -0.40 2.22 -7.00
CA LYS A 144 -1.16 1.30 -7.86
C LYS A 144 -2.24 2.03 -8.68
N VAL A 145 -2.88 3.04 -8.12
CA VAL A 145 -3.83 3.89 -8.86
C VAL A 145 -3.09 4.67 -9.96
N ASP A 146 -1.91 5.21 -9.69
CA ASP A 146 -1.09 5.90 -10.69
C ASP A 146 -0.63 4.95 -11.82
N SER A 147 -0.26 3.72 -11.49
CA SER A 147 0.09 2.72 -12.51
C SER A 147 -1.12 2.36 -13.37
N LEU A 148 -2.29 2.15 -12.77
CA LEU A 148 -3.53 1.85 -13.50
C LEU A 148 -3.96 3.00 -14.40
N LYS A 149 -3.81 4.24 -13.95
CA LYS A 149 -4.08 5.43 -14.77
C LYS A 149 -3.15 5.50 -15.97
N SER A 150 -1.88 5.16 -15.78
CA SER A 150 -0.89 5.10 -16.85
C SER A 150 -1.21 3.99 -17.86
N ASP A 151 -1.59 2.80 -17.40
CA ASP A 151 -2.00 1.69 -18.25
C ASP A 151 -3.29 2.02 -19.03
N GLN A 152 -4.26 2.67 -18.38
CA GLN A 152 -5.47 3.14 -19.05
C GLN A 152 -5.15 4.14 -20.17
N ALA A 153 -4.23 5.09 -19.93
CA ALA A 153 -3.78 6.02 -20.97
C ALA A 153 -3.11 5.28 -22.14
N ARG A 154 -2.31 4.24 -21.87
CA ARG A 154 -1.69 3.42 -22.92
C ARG A 154 -2.72 2.67 -23.75
N VAL A 155 -3.72 2.05 -23.11
CA VAL A 155 -4.81 1.34 -23.81
C VAL A 155 -5.61 2.30 -24.68
N GLN A 156 -5.93 3.49 -24.18
CA GLN A 156 -6.64 4.52 -24.97
C GLN A 156 -5.83 5.00 -26.18
N LEU A 157 -4.51 5.16 -26.04
CA LEU A 157 -3.65 5.49 -27.17
C LEU A 157 -3.60 4.35 -28.20
N GLN A 158 -3.56 3.10 -27.75
CA GLN A 158 -3.55 1.94 -28.64
C GLN A 158 -4.87 1.78 -29.39
N ASP A 159 -6.02 1.91 -28.72
CA ASP A 159 -7.34 1.90 -29.35
C ASP A 159 -7.49 3.04 -30.37
N GLY A 160 -7.01 4.24 -30.04
CA GLY A 160 -6.98 5.36 -31.00
C GLY A 160 -6.11 5.09 -32.23
N LEU A 161 -4.98 4.40 -32.08
CA LEU A 161 -4.11 4.00 -33.19
C LEU A 161 -4.75 2.89 -34.04
N GLU A 162 -5.42 1.92 -33.42
CA GLU A 162 -6.15 0.86 -34.14
C GLU A 162 -7.35 1.43 -34.91
N GLN A 163 -8.04 2.44 -34.39
CA GLN A 163 -9.08 3.18 -35.11
C GLN A 163 -8.54 3.96 -36.32
N THR A 164 -7.28 4.42 -36.28
CA THR A 164 -6.61 4.97 -37.48
C THR A 164 -6.21 3.92 -38.52
N GLU A 165 -6.16 2.63 -38.16
CA GLU A 165 -6.02 1.55 -39.15
C GLU A 165 -7.36 1.23 -39.84
N GLY A 166 -8.49 1.49 -39.16
CA GLY A 166 -9.85 1.41 -39.71
C GLY A 166 -10.25 2.57 -40.61
N LEU A 167 -9.59 3.74 -40.46
CA LEU A 167 -9.40 4.65 -41.58
C LEU A 167 -8.47 3.94 -42.54
N SER A 168 -9.07 3.11 -43.41
CA SER A 168 -8.43 2.47 -44.54
C SER A 168 -7.26 3.34 -44.95
N LYS A 169 -6.03 2.82 -44.85
CA LYS A 169 -4.93 3.33 -45.67
C LYS A 169 -5.53 3.32 -47.07
N THR A 170 -6.11 4.44 -47.49
CA THR A 170 -6.30 4.75 -48.88
C THR A 170 -4.88 4.84 -49.32
N GLN A 171 -4.30 3.68 -49.66
CA GLN A 171 -3.14 3.57 -50.48
C GLN A 171 -3.50 4.50 -51.62
N PRO A 172 -2.89 5.71 -51.67
CA PRO A 172 -3.34 6.72 -52.60
C PRO A 172 -3.33 6.02 -53.94
N THR A 173 -4.50 5.93 -54.58
CA THR A 173 -4.66 5.18 -55.82
C THR A 173 -3.52 5.61 -56.71
N PRO A 174 -2.62 4.68 -57.15
CA PRO A 174 -1.42 5.06 -57.86
C PRO A 174 -1.81 5.99 -59.00
N ILE A 175 -1.44 7.28 -58.88
CA ILE A 175 -1.76 8.24 -59.93
C ILE A 175 -1.01 7.75 -61.16
N SER A 176 -1.74 7.47 -62.24
CA SER A 176 -1.15 6.95 -63.47
C SER A 176 0.02 7.85 -63.90
N GLY A 177 1.20 7.27 -64.01
CA GLY A 177 2.46 7.99 -64.30
C GLY A 177 3.39 8.23 -63.11
N THR A 178 2.96 7.94 -61.88
CA THR A 178 3.85 7.98 -60.71
C THR A 178 4.94 6.93 -60.86
N GLY A 179 6.21 7.36 -60.85
CA GLY A 179 7.37 6.46 -60.99
C GLY A 179 7.78 6.13 -62.43
N GLN A 180 7.04 6.56 -63.47
CA GLN A 180 7.48 6.39 -64.87
C GLN A 180 8.81 7.09 -65.16
N TRP A 181 9.09 8.21 -64.48
CA TRP A 181 10.37 8.90 -64.56
C TRP A 181 11.53 8.00 -64.10
N LEU A 182 11.31 7.11 -63.13
CA LEU A 182 12.32 6.18 -62.64
C LEU A 182 12.42 4.97 -63.56
N VAL A 183 11.29 4.39 -63.96
CA VAL A 183 11.26 3.21 -64.86
C VAL A 183 11.90 3.52 -66.21
N ASN A 184 11.73 4.73 -66.74
CA ASN A 184 12.31 5.14 -68.01
C ASN A 184 13.75 5.66 -67.90
N HIS A 185 14.29 5.81 -66.69
CA HIS A 185 15.65 6.30 -66.50
C HIS A 185 16.66 5.23 -66.92
N THR A 186 17.70 5.62 -67.66
CA THR A 186 18.75 4.71 -68.14
C THR A 186 19.41 3.95 -67.00
N ASP A 187 19.76 4.65 -65.91
CA ASP A 187 20.40 4.05 -64.73
C ASP A 187 19.53 2.94 -64.10
N PHE A 188 18.20 3.08 -64.10
CA PHE A 188 17.30 2.05 -63.57
C PHE A 188 17.22 0.83 -64.51
N GLN A 189 17.21 1.07 -65.83
CA GLN A 189 17.17 0.00 -66.84
C GLN A 189 18.48 -0.79 -66.92
N GLU A 190 19.62 -0.14 -66.66
CA GLU A 190 20.92 -0.82 -66.54
C GLU A 190 21.01 -1.58 -65.23
N TRP A 191 20.55 -0.97 -64.13
CA TRP A 191 20.54 -1.59 -62.82
C TRP A 191 19.69 -2.87 -62.77
N ILE A 192 18.49 -2.86 -63.35
CA ILE A 192 17.60 -4.03 -63.33
C ILE A 192 18.13 -5.22 -64.15
N LYS A 193 18.97 -4.95 -65.17
CA LYS A 193 19.59 -5.97 -66.02
C LYS A 193 20.98 -6.38 -65.53
N GLY A 194 21.56 -5.62 -64.60
CA GLY A 194 22.90 -5.80 -64.08
C GLY A 194 22.96 -6.71 -62.85
N PRO A 195 24.19 -6.98 -62.34
CA PRO A 195 24.38 -7.68 -61.07
C PRO A 195 23.83 -6.88 -59.89
N PRO A 196 23.43 -7.54 -58.78
CA PRO A 196 22.81 -6.89 -57.63
C PRO A 196 23.70 -5.78 -57.09
N SER A 197 23.21 -4.55 -57.15
CA SER A 197 23.92 -3.33 -56.76
C SER A 197 22.93 -2.35 -56.11
N VAL A 198 23.43 -1.24 -55.55
CA VAL A 198 22.58 -0.23 -54.90
C VAL A 198 22.28 0.89 -55.89
N LEU A 199 20.99 1.14 -56.16
CA LEU A 199 20.54 2.27 -56.97
C LEU A 199 20.04 3.41 -56.09
N TRP A 200 20.58 4.61 -56.30
CA TRP A 200 20.15 5.82 -55.61
C TRP A 200 19.09 6.56 -56.41
N CYS A 201 17.82 6.39 -56.03
CA CYS A 201 16.70 7.09 -56.65
C CYS A 201 16.57 8.52 -56.09
N ARG A 202 16.80 9.54 -56.93
CA ARG A 202 16.53 10.94 -56.58
C ARG A 202 15.17 11.36 -57.13
N GLY A 203 14.24 11.69 -56.23
CA GLY A 203 12.91 12.16 -56.62
C GLY A 203 12.96 13.46 -57.46
N PRO A 204 11.92 13.74 -58.26
CA PRO A 204 11.82 14.98 -59.03
C PRO A 204 11.86 16.20 -58.10
N ARG A 205 12.53 17.27 -58.54
CA ARG A 205 12.83 18.49 -57.74
C ARG A 205 11.63 19.24 -57.15
N LYS A 206 10.40 18.80 -57.41
CA LYS A 206 9.17 19.42 -56.87
C LYS A 206 8.62 18.75 -55.59
N CYS A 207 9.19 17.63 -55.15
CA CYS A 207 8.86 17.00 -53.86
C CYS A 207 10.07 17.07 -52.94
N GLU A 208 10.09 18.04 -52.02
CA GLU A 208 11.24 18.34 -51.17
C GLU A 208 11.59 17.28 -50.09
N ARG A 209 10.87 16.15 -49.94
CA ARG A 209 11.03 15.30 -48.75
C ARG A 209 10.77 13.80 -48.91
N LEU A 210 11.18 13.16 -50.01
CA LEU A 210 11.18 11.69 -50.08
C LEU A 210 12.47 11.15 -50.72
N GLN A 211 13.44 10.80 -49.87
CA GLN A 211 14.48 9.82 -50.21
C GLN A 211 13.93 8.45 -49.83
N THR A 212 13.58 7.64 -50.83
CA THR A 212 13.13 6.27 -50.61
C THR A 212 14.25 5.32 -51.06
N TYR A 213 14.70 4.46 -50.16
CA TYR A 213 15.69 3.43 -50.46
C TYR A 213 14.99 2.19 -51.03
N CYS A 214 15.42 1.73 -52.20
CA CYS A 214 15.00 0.44 -52.75
C CYS A 214 16.21 -0.50 -52.74
N THR A 215 16.22 -1.45 -51.80
CA THR A 215 17.20 -2.54 -51.78
C THR A 215 16.47 -3.81 -52.18
N LEU A 216 16.64 -4.25 -53.43
CA LEU A 216 16.23 -5.59 -53.86
C LEU A 216 17.45 -6.50 -53.71
N MET A 217 17.44 -7.32 -52.66
CA MET A 217 18.24 -8.55 -52.63
C MET A 217 17.54 -9.55 -53.54
N ASN A 218 18.20 -9.94 -54.63
CA ASN A 218 17.82 -11.11 -55.42
C ASN A 218 18.24 -12.37 -54.67
#